data_AF-A0A8W4FN46-F1
#
_entry.id   AF-A0A8W4FN46-F1
#
_cell.length_a   1.000
_cell.length_b   1.000
_cell.length_c   1.000
_cell.angle_alpha   90.00
_cell.angle_beta   90.00
_cell.angle_gamma   90.00
#
_symmetry.space_group_name_H-M   'P 1'
#
loop_
_entity.id
_entity.type
_entity.pdbx_description
1 polymer ?
#
loop_
_entity_poly.entity_id
_entity_poly.type
_entity_poly.pdbx_seq_one_letter_code
_entity_poly.pdbx_strand_id
1 'polypeptide(L)'
;MLLKNQWVNEEIKKEIKNYLETNDNEDTTSPNLWDAAKAVLRGKFIAIQAFLKKEERSQMDNLTLHLNELIRKRRTKKRKEIIKIRAEINEKIRAEINEIETKKIEKTNETKSWLFEKINKIYKPLARLIKRIKETKLIKSEMKRSHNQHHRNTRNHERVITSKYMPTK
;
A
#
# COMPACT_ATOMS: atom_id res chain seq x y z
N MET A 1 28.09 7.47 49.48
CA MET A 1 28.71 7.97 50.73
C MET A 1 29.98 8.71 50.35
N LEU A 2 29.97 10.04 50.35
CA LEU A 2 31.05 10.86 49.77
C LEU A 2 32.40 10.75 50.49
N LEU A 3 32.36 10.41 51.78
CA LEU A 3 33.52 10.12 52.61
C LEU A 3 34.26 8.82 52.21
N LYS A 4 33.70 8.03 51.29
CA LYS A 4 34.41 6.88 50.68
C LYS A 4 35.21 7.28 49.44
N ASN A 5 35.03 8.50 48.93
CA ASN A 5 35.80 8.99 47.79
C ASN A 5 37.16 9.47 48.31
N GLN A 6 38.22 8.75 47.94
CA GLN A 6 39.59 9.02 48.37
C GLN A 6 40.04 10.45 48.02
N TRP A 7 39.60 11.00 46.88
CA TRP A 7 39.93 12.37 46.48
C TRP A 7 39.31 13.43 47.40
N VAL A 8 38.03 13.26 47.78
CA VAL A 8 37.33 14.18 48.69
C VAL A 8 38.01 14.19 50.07
N ASN A 9 38.47 13.03 50.54
CA ASN A 9 39.16 12.92 51.82
C ASN A 9 40.53 13.63 51.80
N GLU A 10 41.30 13.50 50.72
CA GLU A 10 42.58 14.19 50.59
C GLU A 10 42.41 15.72 50.44
N GLU A 11 41.38 16.18 49.74
CA GLU A 11 41.07 17.60 49.59
C GLU A 11 40.69 18.24 50.94
N ILE A 12 39.86 17.56 51.76
CA ILE A 12 39.49 18.03 53.10
C ILE A 12 40.73 18.09 54.01
N LYS A 13 41.60 17.09 53.99
CA LYS A 13 42.84 17.09 54.79
C LYS A 13 43.77 18.24 54.41
N LYS A 14 43.94 18.49 53.12
CA LYS A 14 44.76 19.59 52.60
C LYS A 14 44.22 20.94 53.06
N GLU A 15 42.90 21.11 53.06
CA GLU A 15 42.29 22.36 53.51
C GLU A 15 42.48 22.62 55.00
N ILE A 16 42.30 21.58 55.83
CA ILE A 16 42.53 21.69 57.28
C ILE A 16 43.97 22.13 57.55
N LYS A 17 44.94 21.52 56.84
CA LYS A 17 46.35 21.86 56.97
C LYS A 17 46.63 23.32 56.59
N ASN A 18 46.13 23.77 55.44
CA ASN A 18 46.30 25.16 55.00
C ASN A 18 45.66 26.17 55.96
N TYR A 19 44.48 25.87 56.50
CA TYR A 19 43.80 26.75 57.44
C TYR A 19 44.58 26.91 58.74
N LEU A 20 45.16 25.82 59.26
CA LEU A 20 46.00 25.86 60.45
C LEU A 20 47.29 26.67 60.20
N GLU A 21 48.01 26.41 59.10
CA GLU A 21 49.26 27.11 58.77
C GLU A 21 49.09 28.63 58.56
N THR A 22 47.91 29.09 58.16
CA THR A 22 47.65 30.51 57.85
C THR A 22 47.08 31.31 59.02
N ASN A 23 46.54 30.64 60.04
CA ASN A 23 45.87 31.29 61.17
C ASN A 23 46.52 30.96 62.53
N ASP A 24 47.66 30.28 62.53
CA ASP A 24 48.49 30.07 63.73
C ASP A 24 49.23 31.38 64.07
N ASN A 25 48.56 32.27 64.80
CA ASN A 25 49.12 33.53 65.31
C ASN A 25 48.91 33.62 66.83
N GLU A 26 49.79 34.32 67.55
CA GLU A 26 49.76 34.40 69.02
C GLU A 26 48.54 35.19 69.56
N ASP A 27 47.84 35.94 68.71
CA ASP A 27 46.75 36.87 69.10
C ASP A 27 45.33 36.28 68.99
N THR A 28 45.12 35.14 68.33
CA THR A 28 43.77 34.57 68.13
C THR A 28 43.42 33.56 69.22
N THR A 29 42.32 33.79 69.95
CA THR A 29 41.85 32.85 70.98
C THR A 29 41.41 31.52 70.35
N SER A 30 41.94 30.39 70.83
CA SER A 30 41.74 29.05 70.25
C SER A 30 40.28 28.63 69.96
N PRO A 31 39.25 29.03 70.75
CA PRO A 31 37.86 28.71 70.43
C PRO A 31 37.34 29.38 69.15
N ASN A 32 37.74 30.63 68.89
CA ASN A 32 37.31 31.39 67.71
C ASN A 32 37.92 30.81 66.43
N LEU A 33 39.17 30.33 66.52
CA LEU A 33 39.87 29.64 65.43
C LEU A 33 39.16 28.34 65.05
N TRP A 34 38.72 27.56 66.05
CA TRP A 34 37.99 26.31 65.82
C TRP A 34 36.61 26.53 65.18
N ASP A 35 35.88 27.56 65.61
CA ASP A 35 34.57 27.90 65.03
C ASP A 35 34.68 28.39 63.59
N ALA A 36 35.69 29.20 63.28
CA ALA A 36 35.98 29.65 61.93
C ALA A 36 36.45 28.49 61.02
N ALA A 37 37.32 27.60 61.49
CA ALA A 37 37.72 26.38 60.77
C ALA A 37 36.51 25.51 60.41
N LYS A 38 35.62 25.27 61.38
CA LYS A 38 34.36 24.52 61.16
C LYS A 38 33.48 25.18 60.11
N ALA A 39 33.38 26.51 60.10
CA ALA A 39 32.59 27.24 59.10
C ALA A 39 33.17 27.07 57.68
N VAL A 40 34.49 27.20 57.53
CA VAL A 40 35.18 27.01 56.24
C VAL A 40 35.00 25.59 55.71
N LEU A 41 35.22 24.57 56.54
CA LEU A 41 35.07 23.17 56.16
C LEU A 41 33.62 22.83 55.76
N ARG A 42 32.63 23.39 56.48
CA ARG A 42 31.21 23.23 56.13
C ARG A 42 30.89 23.85 54.77
N GLY A 43 31.39 25.05 54.49
CA GLY A 43 31.20 25.72 53.20
C GLY A 43 31.78 24.91 52.04
N LYS A 44 33.01 24.41 52.18
CA LYS A 44 33.65 23.56 51.17
C LYS A 44 32.93 22.24 50.95
N PHE A 45 32.51 21.59 52.02
CA PHE A 45 31.77 20.34 51.92
C PHE A 45 30.49 20.53 51.09
N ILE A 46 29.71 21.59 51.35
CA ILE A 46 28.49 21.90 50.57
C ILE A 46 28.82 22.14 49.09
N ALA A 47 29.90 22.85 48.78
CA ALA A 47 30.33 23.08 47.40
C ALA A 47 30.67 21.76 46.67
N ILE A 48 31.41 20.86 47.33
CA ILE A 48 31.75 19.54 46.77
C ILE A 48 30.50 18.69 46.56
N GLN A 49 29.55 18.71 47.50
CA GLN A 49 28.26 18.02 47.36
C GLN A 49 27.48 18.53 46.14
N ALA A 50 27.40 19.84 45.97
CA ALA A 50 26.68 20.45 44.86
C ALA A 50 27.33 20.10 43.51
N PHE A 51 28.66 20.13 43.44
CA PHE A 51 29.41 19.72 42.25
C PHE A 51 29.15 18.26 41.88
N LEU A 52 29.26 17.34 42.84
CA LEU A 52 29.08 15.91 42.58
C LEU A 52 27.64 15.57 42.19
N LYS A 53 26.65 16.21 42.82
CA LYS A 53 25.24 16.06 42.42
C LYS A 53 25.00 16.55 40.99
N LYS A 54 25.68 17.63 40.59
CA LYS A 54 25.61 18.15 39.22
C LYS A 54 26.26 17.17 38.23
N GLU A 55 27.42 16.63 38.56
CA GLU A 55 28.14 15.64 37.76
C GLU A 55 27.32 14.34 37.60
N GLU A 56 26.79 13.80 38.70
CA GLU A 56 25.90 12.63 38.67
C GLU A 56 24.68 12.87 37.77
N ARG A 57 24.09 14.07 37.84
CA ARG A 57 22.97 14.45 36.95
C ARG A 57 23.42 14.50 35.49
N SER A 58 24.56 15.10 35.19
CA SER A 58 25.10 15.15 33.81
C SER A 58 25.42 13.75 33.26
N GLN A 59 25.95 12.85 34.09
CA GLN A 59 26.18 11.46 33.71
C GLN A 59 24.86 10.72 33.45
N MET A 60 23.86 10.92 34.30
CA MET A 60 22.52 10.36 34.13
C MET A 60 21.83 10.89 32.86
N ASP A 61 21.96 12.19 32.58
CA ASP A 61 21.43 12.81 31.38
C ASP A 61 22.09 12.25 30.12
N ASN A 62 23.42 12.07 30.13
CA ASN A 62 24.17 11.45 29.04
C ASN A 62 23.73 10.00 28.80
N LEU A 63 23.65 9.18 29.86
CA LEU A 63 23.16 7.80 29.77
C LEU A 63 21.74 7.73 29.21
N THR A 64 20.86 8.65 29.64
CA THR A 64 19.48 8.75 29.14
C THR A 64 19.44 9.10 27.65
N LEU A 65 20.29 10.03 27.20
CA LEU A 65 20.42 10.37 25.78
C LEU A 65 20.90 9.17 24.97
N HIS A 66 21.93 8.45 25.43
CA HIS A 66 22.44 7.26 24.75
C HIS A 66 21.39 6.15 24.64
N LEU A 67 20.64 5.90 25.72
CA LEU A 67 19.54 4.93 25.73
C LEU A 67 18.47 5.30 24.69
N ASN A 68 18.07 6.57 24.62
CA ASN A 68 17.09 7.05 23.65
C ASN A 68 17.58 6.88 22.20
N GLU A 69 18.86 7.12 21.94
CA GLU A 69 19.45 6.91 20.62
C GLU A 69 19.41 5.42 20.21
N LEU A 70 19.77 4.52 21.13
CA LEU A 70 19.70 3.07 20.92
C LEU A 70 18.26 2.59 20.67
N ILE A 71 17.28 3.09 21.43
CA ILE A 71 15.86 2.81 21.21
C ILE A 71 15.45 3.26 19.80
N ARG A 72 15.86 4.46 19.38
CA ARG A 72 15.56 5.00 18.05
C ARG A 72 16.17 4.13 16.95
N LYS A 73 17.44 3.76 17.06
CA LYS A 73 18.14 2.86 16.13
C LYS A 73 17.45 1.49 16.04
N ARG A 74 17.07 0.90 17.17
CA ARG A 74 16.34 -0.38 17.19
C ARG A 74 14.96 -0.25 16.52
N ARG A 75 14.23 0.83 16.81
CA ARG A 75 12.92 1.11 16.22
C ARG A 75 13.00 1.29 14.71
N THR A 76 14.00 2.00 14.20
CA THR A 76 14.17 2.15 12.74
C THR A 76 14.58 0.84 12.07
N LYS A 77 15.44 0.02 12.70
CA LYS A 77 15.78 -1.32 12.18
C LYS A 77 14.54 -2.22 12.07
N LYS A 78 13.75 -2.34 13.14
CA LYS A 78 12.48 -3.08 13.12
C LYS A 78 11.52 -2.54 12.05
N ARG A 79 11.43 -1.22 11.89
CA ARG A 79 10.56 -0.60 10.89
C ARG A 79 10.99 -0.96 9.46
N LYS A 80 12.30 -0.95 9.16
CA LYS A 80 12.83 -1.36 7.85
C LYS A 80 12.49 -2.82 7.55
N GLU A 81 12.64 -3.69 8.54
CA GLU A 81 12.34 -5.12 8.42
C GLU A 81 10.83 -5.37 8.17
N ILE A 82 9.96 -4.67 8.91
CA ILE A 82 8.51 -4.70 8.67
C ILE A 82 8.15 -4.20 7.28
N ILE A 83 8.78 -3.12 6.80
CA ILE A 83 8.52 -2.59 5.44
C ILE A 83 8.93 -3.61 4.37
N LYS A 84 10.09 -4.27 4.54
CA LYS A 84 10.56 -5.31 3.62
C LYS A 84 9.58 -6.48 3.54
N ILE A 85 9.17 -7.01 4.71
CA ILE A 85 8.20 -8.11 4.79
C ILE A 85 6.86 -7.72 4.13
N ARG A 86 6.38 -6.49 4.37
CA ARG A 86 5.14 -5.99 3.73
C ARG A 86 5.25 -5.94 2.21
N ALA A 87 6.39 -5.48 1.67
CA ALA A 87 6.60 -5.44 0.23
C ALA A 87 6.62 -6.85 -0.37
N GLU A 88 7.30 -7.80 0.26
CA GLU A 88 7.33 -9.20 -0.18
C GLU A 88 5.94 -9.86 -0.18
N ILE A 89 5.14 -9.61 0.87
CA ILE A 89 3.76 -10.12 0.95
C ILE A 89 2.89 -9.50 -0.16
N ASN A 90 3.00 -8.19 -0.39
CA ASN A 90 2.22 -7.50 -1.42
C ASN A 90 2.53 -8.02 -2.83
N GLU A 91 3.80 -8.30 -3.14
CA GLU A 91 4.18 -8.86 -4.44
C GLU A 91 3.63 -10.29 -4.63
N LYS A 92 3.66 -11.13 -3.59
CA LYS A 92 3.04 -12.47 -3.66
C LYS A 92 1.54 -12.40 -3.90
N ILE A 93 0.83 -11.56 -3.15
CA ILE A 93 -0.63 -11.37 -3.31
C ILE A 93 -0.95 -10.89 -4.72
N ARG A 94 -0.18 -9.92 -5.25
CA ARG A 94 -0.38 -9.41 -6.62
C ARG A 94 -0.17 -10.52 -7.66
N ALA A 95 0.85 -11.35 -7.50
CA ALA A 95 1.09 -12.48 -8.40
C ALA A 95 -0.07 -13.49 -8.38
N GLU A 96 -0.57 -13.85 -7.20
CA GLU A 96 -1.72 -14.76 -7.06
C GLU A 96 -2.99 -14.19 -7.69
N ILE A 97 -3.27 -12.89 -7.49
CA ILE A 97 -4.41 -12.20 -8.12
C ILE A 97 -4.31 -12.29 -9.64
N ASN A 98 -3.14 -11.99 -10.20
CA ASN A 98 -2.91 -12.05 -11.65
C ASN A 98 -3.07 -13.48 -12.19
N GLU A 99 -2.61 -14.49 -11.45
CA GLU A 99 -2.78 -15.90 -11.84
C GLU A 99 -4.26 -16.32 -11.87
N ILE A 100 -5.05 -15.89 -10.87
CA ILE A 100 -6.49 -16.15 -10.83
C ILE A 100 -7.21 -15.46 -12.00
N GLU A 101 -6.86 -14.20 -12.27
CA GLU A 101 -7.46 -13.42 -13.35
C GLU A 101 -7.16 -14.03 -14.72
N THR A 102 -5.90 -14.38 -14.98
CA THR A 102 -5.47 -15.01 -16.24
C THR A 102 -6.16 -16.35 -16.47
N LYS A 103 -6.24 -17.23 -15.46
CA LYS A 103 -6.98 -18.49 -15.55
C LYS A 103 -8.47 -18.29 -15.85
N LYS A 104 -9.09 -17.24 -15.30
CA LYS A 104 -10.50 -16.91 -15.57
C LYS A 104 -10.70 -16.44 -17.00
N ILE A 105 -9.80 -15.60 -17.51
CA ILE A 105 -9.82 -15.11 -18.90
C ILE A 105 -9.65 -16.28 -19.88
N GLU A 106 -8.69 -17.16 -19.62
CA GLU A 106 -8.42 -18.34 -20.45
C GLU A 106 -9.66 -19.24 -20.58
N LYS A 107 -10.26 -19.65 -19.45
CA LYS A 107 -11.51 -20.44 -19.46
C LYS A 107 -12.65 -19.75 -20.22
N THR A 108 -12.75 -18.43 -20.10
CA THR A 108 -13.74 -17.65 -20.84
C THR A 108 -13.48 -17.70 -22.34
N ASN A 109 -12.22 -17.58 -22.75
CA ASN A 109 -11.82 -17.62 -24.16
C ASN A 109 -12.00 -19.01 -24.77
N GLU A 110 -11.65 -20.07 -24.03
CA GLU A 110 -11.93 -21.46 -24.43
C GLU A 110 -13.42 -21.68 -24.67
N THR A 111 -14.26 -21.24 -23.74
CA THR A 111 -15.71 -21.38 -23.85
C THR A 111 -16.27 -20.58 -25.04
N LYS A 112 -15.80 -19.35 -25.25
CA LYS A 112 -16.17 -18.52 -26.41
C LYS A 112 -15.76 -19.18 -27.73
N SER A 113 -14.53 -19.70 -27.81
CA SER A 113 -14.02 -20.40 -28.98
C SER A 113 -14.88 -21.62 -29.30
N TRP A 114 -15.16 -22.45 -28.29
CA TRP A 114 -16.01 -23.64 -28.43
C TRP A 114 -17.42 -23.29 -28.91
N LEU A 115 -18.04 -22.25 -28.35
CA LEU A 115 -19.37 -21.77 -28.80
C LEU A 115 -19.33 -21.30 -30.25
N PHE A 116 -18.30 -20.56 -30.64
CA PHE A 116 -18.13 -20.06 -32.00
C PHE A 116 -18.05 -21.21 -33.02
N GLU A 117 -17.29 -22.26 -32.72
CA GLU A 117 -17.23 -23.46 -33.56
C GLU A 117 -18.59 -24.15 -33.71
N LYS A 118 -19.37 -24.25 -32.62
CA LYS A 118 -20.72 -24.84 -32.64
C LYS A 118 -21.69 -24.01 -33.48
N ILE A 119 -21.67 -22.67 -33.32
CA ILE A 119 -22.51 -21.76 -34.09
C ILE A 119 -22.18 -21.85 -35.59
N ASN A 120 -20.90 -21.86 -35.96
CA ASN A 120 -20.48 -21.95 -37.36
C ASN A 120 -20.99 -23.21 -38.07
N LYS A 121 -21.05 -24.34 -37.34
CA LYS A 121 -21.62 -25.60 -37.86
C LYS A 121 -23.13 -25.49 -38.15
N ILE A 122 -23.86 -24.67 -37.39
CA ILE A 122 -25.31 -24.43 -37.57
C ILE A 122 -25.57 -23.36 -38.63
N TYR A 123 -24.71 -22.34 -38.73
CA TYR A 123 -24.88 -21.22 -39.65
C TYR A 123 -24.90 -21.67 -41.12
N LYS A 124 -24.07 -22.66 -41.48
CA LYS A 124 -23.98 -23.19 -42.85
C LYS A 124 -25.29 -23.83 -43.36
N PRO A 125 -25.93 -24.78 -42.64
CA PRO A 125 -27.24 -25.29 -43.04
C PRO A 125 -28.35 -24.23 -42.96
N LEU A 126 -28.33 -23.32 -41.99
CA LEU A 126 -29.27 -22.20 -41.91
C LEU A 126 -29.22 -21.30 -43.16
N ALA A 127 -28.02 -20.93 -43.62
CA ALA A 127 -27.86 -20.11 -44.82
C ALA A 127 -28.44 -20.81 -46.07
N ARG A 128 -28.26 -22.12 -46.19
CA ARG A 128 -28.85 -22.93 -47.28
C ARG A 128 -30.38 -22.94 -47.18
N LEU A 129 -30.92 -23.12 -45.98
CA LEU A 129 -32.37 -23.11 -45.76
C LEU A 129 -32.98 -21.74 -46.12
N ILE A 130 -32.36 -20.65 -45.66
CA ILE A 130 -32.79 -19.28 -45.98
C ILE A 130 -32.77 -19.04 -47.50
N LYS A 131 -31.75 -19.52 -48.20
CA LYS A 131 -31.66 -19.42 -49.67
C LYS A 131 -32.84 -20.12 -50.35
N ARG A 132 -33.14 -21.37 -49.98
CA ARG A 132 -34.29 -22.13 -50.52
C ARG A 132 -35.62 -21.46 -50.24
N ILE A 133 -35.80 -20.88 -49.06
CA ILE A 133 -37.04 -20.15 -48.72
C ILE A 133 -37.21 -18.92 -49.62
N LYS A 134 -36.13 -18.20 -49.95
CA LYS A 134 -36.18 -17.06 -50.89
C LYS A 134 -36.50 -17.52 -52.32
N GLU A 135 -35.86 -18.58 -52.79
CA GLU A 135 -36.09 -19.15 -54.13
C GLU A 135 -37.55 -19.63 -54.31
N THR A 136 -38.09 -20.36 -53.33
CA THR A 136 -39.48 -20.86 -53.38
C THR A 136 -40.50 -19.72 -53.36
N LYS A 137 -40.25 -18.64 -52.59
CA LYS A 137 -41.07 -17.43 -52.63
C LYS A 137 -41.05 -16.75 -54.00
N LEU A 138 -39.88 -16.67 -54.65
CA LEU A 138 -39.75 -16.09 -55.99
C LEU A 138 -40.54 -16.90 -57.03
N ILE A 139 -40.31 -18.22 -57.08
CA ILE A 139 -41.04 -19.13 -57.99
C ILE A 139 -42.56 -19.01 -57.78
N LYS A 140 -43.02 -18.98 -56.53
CA LYS A 140 -44.46 -18.84 -56.23
C LYS A 140 -45.03 -17.51 -56.74
N SER A 141 -44.26 -16.42 -56.66
CA SER A 141 -44.65 -15.12 -57.20
C SER A 141 -44.67 -15.09 -58.74
N GLU A 142 -43.71 -15.76 -59.39
CA GLU A 142 -43.61 -15.88 -60.84
C GLU A 142 -44.71 -16.77 -61.44
N MET A 143 -45.02 -17.90 -60.81
CA MET A 143 -46.15 -18.74 -61.21
C MET A 143 -47.47 -17.96 -61.16
N LYS A 144 -47.67 -17.14 -60.11
CA LYS A 144 -48.86 -16.28 -60.00
C LYS A 144 -48.90 -15.23 -61.12
N ARG A 145 -47.75 -14.65 -61.50
CA ARG A 145 -47.67 -13.72 -62.64
C ARG A 145 -47.95 -14.41 -63.97
N SER A 146 -47.35 -15.58 -64.22
CA SER A 146 -47.53 -16.35 -65.46
C SER A 146 -48.97 -16.81 -65.63
N HIS A 147 -49.60 -17.32 -64.57
CA HIS A 147 -51.02 -17.69 -64.59
C HIS A 147 -51.93 -16.49 -64.92
N ASN A 148 -51.68 -15.33 -64.29
CA ASN A 148 -52.41 -14.09 -64.61
C ASN A 148 -52.16 -13.61 -66.05
N GLN A 149 -50.94 -13.74 -66.56
CA GLN A 149 -50.58 -13.39 -67.94
C GLN A 149 -51.31 -14.30 -68.93
N HIS A 150 -51.34 -15.61 -68.66
CA HIS A 150 -52.03 -16.58 -69.49
C HIS A 150 -53.52 -16.27 -69.54
N HIS A 151 -54.16 -16.04 -68.38
CA HIS A 151 -55.55 -15.62 -68.32
C HIS A 151 -55.84 -14.34 -69.12
N ARG A 152 -54.95 -13.33 -69.06
CA ARG A 152 -55.09 -12.11 -69.88
C ARG A 152 -54.96 -12.40 -71.37
N ASN A 153 -53.99 -13.22 -71.76
CA ASN A 153 -53.79 -13.60 -73.15
C ASN A 153 -54.98 -14.38 -73.71
N THR A 154 -55.53 -15.34 -72.95
CA THR A 154 -56.74 -16.08 -73.34
C THR A 154 -57.94 -15.14 -73.51
N ARG A 155 -58.16 -14.22 -72.56
CA ARG A 155 -59.21 -13.20 -72.64
C ARG A 155 -59.06 -12.27 -73.85
N ASN A 156 -57.82 -11.90 -74.18
CA ASN A 156 -57.53 -11.08 -75.35
C ASN A 156 -57.77 -11.85 -76.65
N HIS A 157 -57.39 -13.13 -76.71
CA HIS A 157 -57.65 -13.99 -77.87
C HIS A 157 -59.17 -14.17 -78.09
N GLU A 158 -59.92 -14.46 -77.03
CA GLU A 158 -61.38 -14.51 -77.06
C GLU A 158 -61.97 -13.19 -77.57
N ARG A 159 -61.53 -12.02 -77.06
CA ARG A 159 -61.98 -10.70 -77.55
C ARG A 159 -61.73 -10.50 -79.05
N VAL A 160 -60.56 -10.90 -79.56
CA VAL A 160 -60.20 -10.76 -80.99
C VAL A 160 -61.07 -11.68 -81.85
N ILE A 161 -61.30 -12.93 -81.42
CA ILE A 161 -62.20 -13.86 -82.13
C ILE A 161 -63.62 -13.28 -82.15
N THR A 162 -64.13 -12.82 -81.00
CA THR A 162 -65.45 -12.21 -80.90
C THR A 162 -65.58 -10.97 -81.79
N SER A 163 -64.57 -10.08 -81.83
CA SER A 163 -64.65 -8.88 -82.69
C SER A 163 -64.55 -9.20 -84.19
N LYS A 164 -64.00 -10.36 -84.57
CA LYS A 164 -63.80 -10.75 -85.97
C LYS A 164 -64.96 -11.57 -86.54
N TYR A 165 -65.67 -12.32 -85.70
CA TYR A 165 -66.70 -13.27 -86.14
C TYR A 165 -68.11 -13.00 -85.57
N MET A 166 -68.28 -12.05 -84.64
CA MET A 166 -69.60 -11.57 -84.20
C MET A 166 -69.79 -10.13 -84.69
N PRO A 167 -70.76 -9.85 -85.59
CA PRO A 167 -71.03 -8.49 -86.01
C PRO A 167 -71.63 -7.70 -84.85
N THR A 168 -71.06 -6.53 -84.56
CA THR A 168 -71.71 -5.50 -83.75
C THR A 168 -73.02 -5.13 -84.44
N LYS A 169 -74.15 -5.53 -83.83
CA LYS A 169 -75.46 -4.98 -84.13
C LYS A 169 -75.56 -3.53 -83.65
#